data_AF-A0A245ZGT7-F1
#
_entry.id   AF-A0A245ZGT7-F1
#
_cell.length_a   1.000
_cell.length_b   1.000
_cell.length_c   1.000
_cell.angle_alpha   90.00
_cell.angle_beta   90.00
_cell.angle_gamma   90.00
#
_symmetry.space_group_name_H-M   'P 1'
#
loop_
_entity.id
_entity.type
_entity.pdbx_description
1 polymer ?
#
loop_
_entity_poly.entity_id
_entity_poly.type
_entity_poly.pdbx_seq_one_letter_code
_entity_poly.pdbx_strand_id
1 'polypeptide(L)'
;MAWVSDTQGTLRELDATPAPRRYRAKIDTVGNVSRELSRVYREARSGMISVEHASKYANILSIIARILETSNLEVRLAAIEAAR
;
A
#
# COMPACT_ATOMS: atom_id res chain seq x y z
N MET A 1 18.11 -61.68 13.91
CA MET A 1 18.73 -60.81 12.90
C MET A 1 17.66 -59.83 12.41
N ALA A 2 17.96 -58.54 12.55
CA ALA A 2 17.39 -57.35 11.92
C ALA A 2 15.86 -57.26 11.70
N TRP A 3 15.17 -56.60 12.63
CA TRP A 3 13.96 -55.84 12.34
C TRP A 3 14.37 -54.62 11.50
N VAL A 4 13.95 -54.54 10.24
CA VAL A 4 14.12 -53.34 9.41
C VAL A 4 12.95 -52.41 9.71
N SER A 5 13.12 -51.59 10.73
CA SER A 5 12.26 -50.44 11.01
C SER A 5 12.75 -49.27 10.16
N ASP A 6 12.37 -49.22 8.89
CA ASP A 6 12.66 -48.06 8.04
C ASP A 6 11.60 -46.99 8.30
N THR A 7 11.73 -46.33 9.45
CA THR A 7 11.03 -45.10 9.81
C THR A 7 11.64 -43.95 9.02
N GLN A 8 11.44 -43.93 7.71
CA GLN A 8 11.62 -42.70 6.91
C GLN A 8 10.29 -41.97 6.98
N GLY A 9 10.16 -40.93 7.79
CA GLY A 9 10.94 -39.71 7.58
C GLY A 9 10.35 -38.84 6.48
N THR A 10 9.06 -38.99 6.13
CA THR A 10 8.35 -37.95 5.38
C THR A 10 8.03 -36.80 6.31
N LEU A 11 9.04 -35.95 6.54
CA LEU A 11 8.84 -34.57 6.96
C LEU A 11 7.87 -33.96 5.97
N ARG A 12 6.61 -33.87 6.41
CA ARG A 12 5.53 -33.13 5.78
C ARG A 12 6.08 -31.76 5.43
N GLU A 13 6.33 -31.57 4.14
CA GLU A 13 6.74 -30.31 3.54
C GLU A 13 5.80 -29.24 4.08
N LEU A 14 6.32 -28.42 5.00
CA LEU A 14 5.54 -27.37 5.63
C LEU A 14 5.19 -26.39 4.53
N ASP A 15 3.91 -26.38 4.15
CA ASP A 15 3.31 -25.42 3.23
C ASP A 15 3.90 -24.03 3.47
N ALA A 16 4.88 -23.65 2.62
CA ALA A 16 5.55 -22.38 2.72
C ALA A 16 4.49 -21.32 2.43
N THR A 17 3.93 -20.73 3.49
CA THR A 17 2.92 -19.69 3.36
C THR A 17 3.53 -18.57 2.52
N PRO A 18 2.95 -18.25 1.33
CA PRO A 18 3.56 -17.27 0.45
C PRO A 18 3.66 -15.94 1.20
N ALA A 19 4.86 -15.38 1.23
CA ALA A 19 5.12 -14.12 1.94
C ALA A 19 4.10 -13.04 1.50
N PRO A 20 3.60 -12.23 2.43
CA PRO A 20 2.56 -11.26 2.13
C PRO A 20 3.06 -10.31 1.04
N ARG A 21 2.35 -10.26 -0.10
CA ARG A 21 2.66 -9.35 -1.19
C ARG A 21 2.55 -7.93 -0.65
N ARG A 22 3.68 -7.21 -0.61
CA ARG A 22 3.70 -5.80 -0.20
C ARG A 22 2.84 -4.98 -1.16
N TYR A 23 1.79 -4.36 -0.64
CA TYR A 23 1.02 -3.42 -1.42
C TYR A 23 1.87 -2.17 -1.71
N ARG A 24 2.14 -1.90 -2.98
CA ARG A 24 2.85 -0.70 -3.43
C ARG A 24 1.89 0.20 -4.20
N ALA A 25 1.23 1.10 -3.49
CA ALA A 25 0.62 2.26 -4.13
C ALA A 25 1.72 3.25 -4.52
N LYS A 26 1.71 3.70 -5.77
CA LYS A 26 2.54 4.81 -6.21
C LYS A 26 1.85 6.10 -5.77
N ILE A 27 2.48 6.92 -4.92
CA ILE A 27 1.87 8.12 -4.31
C ILE A 27 2.79 9.35 -4.51
N ASP A 28 3.19 9.59 -5.75
CA ASP A 28 4.10 10.68 -6.14
C ASP A 28 3.37 11.91 -6.71
N THR A 29 2.08 11.79 -7.05
CA THR A 29 1.27 12.89 -7.60
C THR A 29 -0.09 12.92 -6.93
N VAL A 30 -0.72 14.10 -6.92
CA VAL A 30 -2.10 14.28 -6.41
C VAL A 30 -3.10 13.38 -7.15
N GLY A 31 -2.91 13.19 -8.46
CA GLY A 31 -3.74 12.26 -9.25
C GLY A 31 -3.61 10.81 -8.80
N ASN A 32 -2.42 10.38 -8.38
CA ASN A 32 -2.23 9.05 -7.82
C ASN A 32 -2.85 8.92 -6.42
N VAL A 33 -2.73 9.94 -5.58
CA VAL A 33 -3.44 10.00 -4.28
C VAL A 33 -4.96 9.89 -4.48
N SER A 34 -5.51 10.61 -5.47
CA SER A 34 -6.95 10.58 -5.81
C SER A 34 -7.43 9.19 -6.21
N ARG A 35 -6.62 8.44 -6.98
CA ARG A 35 -6.91 7.05 -7.33
C ARG A 35 -6.97 6.15 -6.10
N GLU A 36 -6.03 6.30 -5.17
CA GLU A 36 -6.01 5.53 -3.92
C GLU A 36 -7.20 5.90 -3.01
N LEU A 37 -7.54 7.18 -2.88
CA LEU A 37 -8.73 7.65 -2.16
C LEU A 37 -10.01 7.01 -2.73
N SER A 38 -10.15 7.01 -4.06
CA SER A 38 -11.28 6.39 -4.76
C SER A 38 -11.33 4.88 -4.55
N ARG A 39 -10.17 4.22 -4.47
CA ARG A 39 -10.06 2.80 -4.12
C ARG A 39 -10.55 2.56 -2.69
N VAL A 40 -10.02 3.28 -1.71
CA VAL A 40 -10.41 3.16 -0.28
C VAL A 40 -11.92 3.33 -0.12
N TYR A 41 -12.52 4.33 -0.80
CA TYR A 41 -13.97 4.52 -0.77
C TYR A 41 -14.74 3.31 -1.29
N ARG A 42 -14.33 2.74 -2.44
CA ARG A 42 -14.99 1.57 -3.02
C ARG A 42 -14.85 0.36 -2.11
N GLU A 43 -13.69 0.13 -1.51
CA GLU A 43 -13.46 -0.98 -0.58
C GLU A 43 -14.29 -0.86 0.69
N ALA A 44 -14.44 0.35 1.22
CA ALA A 44 -15.31 0.61 2.36
C ALA A 44 -16.79 0.38 1.99
N ARG A 45 -17.21 0.87 0.82
CA ARG A 45 -18.59 0.73 0.33
C ARG A 45 -18.96 -0.73 0.06
N SER A 46 -18.01 -1.54 -0.39
CA SER A 46 -18.20 -2.98 -0.60
C SER A 46 -18.03 -3.82 0.67
N GLY A 47 -17.73 -3.20 1.83
CA GLY A 47 -17.53 -3.89 3.10
C GLY A 47 -16.23 -4.70 3.18
N MET A 48 -15.27 -4.49 2.26
CA MET A 48 -13.96 -5.15 2.32
C MET A 48 -13.08 -4.59 3.44
N ILE A 49 -13.27 -3.32 3.79
CA ILE A 49 -12.65 -2.68 4.96
C ILE A 49 -13.73 -1.96 5.77
N SER A 50 -13.49 -1.79 7.08
CA SER A 50 -14.40 -0.99 7.91
C SER A 50 -14.35 0.49 7.50
N VAL A 51 -15.49 1.18 7.64
CA VAL A 51 -15.57 2.63 7.38
C VAL A 51 -14.62 3.42 8.28
N GLU A 52 -14.39 2.95 9.50
CA GLU A 52 -13.43 3.56 10.44
C GLU A 52 -11.99 3.48 9.90
N HIS A 53 -11.54 2.32 9.44
CA HIS A 53 -10.20 2.18 8.84
C HIS A 53 -10.09 2.99 7.55
N ALA A 54 -11.12 2.96 6.71
CA ALA A 54 -11.18 3.76 5.49
C ALA A 54 -11.02 5.26 5.77
N SER A 55 -11.67 5.76 6.82
CA SER A 55 -11.58 7.17 7.21
C SER A 55 -10.17 7.55 7.66
N LYS A 56 -9.48 6.66 8.40
CA LYS A 56 -8.08 6.86 8.79
C LYS A 56 -7.16 6.92 7.57
N TYR A 57 -7.34 6.00 6.60
CA TYR A 57 -6.56 6.02 5.36
C TYR A 57 -6.83 7.27 4.52
N ALA A 58 -8.10 7.68 4.38
CA ALA A 58 -8.46 8.89 3.65
C ALA A 58 -7.83 10.15 4.26
N ASN A 59 -7.73 10.24 5.59
CA ASN A 59 -7.05 11.34 6.25
C ASN A 59 -5.56 11.38 5.92
N ILE A 60 -4.87 10.23 6.02
CA ILE A 60 -3.44 10.12 5.70
C ILE A 60 -3.20 10.53 4.23
N LEU A 61 -4.01 10.02 3.30
CA LEU A 61 -3.94 10.38 1.88
C LEU A 61 -4.17 11.87 1.65
N SER A 62 -5.12 12.49 2.36
CA SER A 62 -5.38 13.94 2.28
C SER A 62 -4.23 14.79 2.83
N ILE A 63 -3.48 14.30 3.84
CA ILE A 63 -2.25 14.95 4.30
C ILE A 63 -1.18 14.89 3.20
N ILE A 64 -0.98 13.72 2.59
CA ILE A 64 0.00 13.54 1.51
C ILE A 64 -0.33 14.43 0.31
N ALA A 65 -1.61 14.50 -0.09
CA ALA A 65 -2.06 15.38 -1.18
C ALA A 65 -1.62 16.83 -0.95
N ARG A 66 -1.85 17.38 0.24
CA ARG A 66 -1.46 18.74 0.60
C ARG A 66 0.05 18.96 0.55
N ILE A 67 0.84 18.00 1.02
CA ILE A 67 2.31 18.07 0.94
C ILE A 67 2.77 18.12 -0.52
N LEU A 68 2.21 17.25 -1.38
CA LEU A 68 2.54 17.22 -2.80
C LEU A 68 2.11 18.50 -3.51
N GLU A 69 0.94 19.05 -3.17
CA GLU A 69 0.47 20.33 -3.72
C GLU A 69 1.42 21.46 -3.35
N THR A 70 1.74 21.62 -2.06
CA THR A 70 2.67 22.65 -1.59
C THR A 70 4.04 22.53 -2.27
N SER A 71 4.62 21.34 -2.28
CA SER A 71 5.94 21.12 -2.90
C SER A 71 5.94 21.42 -4.40
N ASN A 72 4.89 21.04 -5.12
CA ASN A 72 4.77 21.36 -6.55
C ASN A 72 4.62 22.87 -6.78
N LEU A 73 3.91 23.59 -5.90
CA LEU A 73 3.77 25.03 -5.98
C LEU A 73 5.09 25.75 -5.70
N GLU A 74 5.86 25.31 -4.71
CA GLU A 74 7.20 25.84 -4.42
C GLU A 74 8.13 25.72 -5.62
N VAL A 75 8.19 24.55 -6.26
CA VAL A 75 9.00 24.31 -7.47
C VAL A 75 8.58 25.23 -8.61
N ARG A 76 7.27 25.37 -8.84
CA ARG A 76 6.73 26.24 -9.91
C ARG A 76 6.99 27.72 -9.63
N LEU A 77 6.88 28.14 -8.37
CA LEU A 77 7.16 29.51 -7.96
C LEU A 77 8.64 29.84 -8.17
N ALA A 78 9.56 28.98 -7.72
CA ALA A 78 10.99 29.16 -7.91
C ALA A 78 11.37 29.26 -9.40
N ALA A 79 10.71 28.49 -10.27
CA ALA A 79 10.94 28.56 -11.72
C ALA A 79 10.48 29.92 -12.32
N ILE A 80 9.38 30.47 -11.82
CA ILE A 80 8.89 31.80 -12.24
C ILE A 80 9.83 32.90 -11.72
N GLU A 81 10.26 32.80 -10.46
CA GLU A 81 11.17 33.77 -9.85
C GLU A 81 12.55 33.78 -10.53
N ALA A 82 13.05 32.61 -10.96
CA ALA A 82 14.31 32.50 -11.70
C ALA A 82 14.24 33.02 -13.15
N ALA A 83 13.03 33.12 -13.72
CA ALA A 83 12.82 33.60 -15.10
C ALA A 83 12.69 35.14 -15.18
N ARG A 84 12.73 35.84 -14.05
CA ARG A 84 12.55 37.28 -13.93
C ARG A 84 13.88 38.00 -13.72
#